data_AF-A0A7S2RGR3-F1
#
_entry.id   AF-A0A7S2RGR3-F1
#
_cell.length_a   1.000
_cell.length_b   1.000
_cell.length_c   1.000
_cell.angle_alpha   90.00
_cell.angle_beta   90.00
_cell.angle_gamma   90.00
#
_symmetry.space_group_name_H-M   'P 1'
#
loop_
_entity.id
_entity.type
_entity.pdbx_description
1 polymer ?
#
loop_
_entity_poly.entity_id
_entity_poly.type
_entity_poly.pdbx_seq_one_letter_code
_entity_poly.pdbx_strand_id
1 'polypeptide(L)'
;HMAEANSASTYTNAQMARFKGLLKRVRQAAINIPSISTDNSAALLTTNLTHFDSVELLSQPDADTRGFVRTGGAVYGQRPAFSQLKAISTLIASVRHVAVLKKGESVGYDRAYIAENDVRIATLAIGFADGYPRDLGKKVGKVSIRGEVFPVVGNVCMDMLMVELGSADDKERV
;
A
#
# COMPACT_ATOMS: atom_id res chain seq x y z
N HIS A 1 -13.50 6.00 -13.56
CA HIS A 1 -12.76 5.99 -12.28
C HIS A 1 -12.22 7.38 -12.00
N MET A 2 -12.39 7.88 -10.77
CA MET A 2 -11.84 9.17 -10.36
C MET A 2 -10.31 9.12 -10.20
N ALA A 3 -9.62 10.16 -10.64
CA ALA A 3 -8.16 10.26 -10.54
C ALA A 3 -7.71 10.77 -9.16
N GLU A 4 -8.34 11.83 -8.66
CA GLU A 4 -7.97 12.48 -7.39
C GLU A 4 -9.02 12.30 -6.29
N ALA A 5 -10.27 11.96 -6.66
CA ALA A 5 -11.37 11.64 -5.74
C ALA A 5 -11.55 12.68 -4.61
N ASN A 6 -11.42 13.96 -4.96
CA ASN A 6 -11.51 15.10 -4.05
C ASN A 6 -12.60 16.06 -4.57
N SER A 7 -13.63 16.34 -3.76
CA SER A 7 -14.74 17.20 -4.17
C SER A 7 -14.36 18.67 -4.41
N ALA A 8 -13.26 19.14 -3.82
CA ALA A 8 -12.71 20.47 -4.08
C ALA A 8 -11.86 20.53 -5.38
N SER A 9 -11.53 19.38 -5.99
CA SER A 9 -10.73 19.32 -7.22
C SER A 9 -11.58 19.69 -8.43
N THR A 10 -11.16 20.75 -9.14
CA THR A 10 -11.75 21.14 -10.43
C THR A 10 -11.67 20.00 -11.45
N TYR A 11 -10.61 19.19 -11.40
CA TYR A 11 -10.45 18.03 -12.27
C TYR A 11 -11.45 16.92 -11.93
N THR A 12 -11.65 16.58 -10.65
CA THR A 12 -12.65 15.59 -10.21
C THR A 12 -14.06 16.02 -10.64
N ASN A 13 -14.40 17.29 -10.44
CA ASN A 13 -15.70 17.84 -10.87
C ASN A 13 -15.87 17.79 -12.41
N ALA A 14 -14.81 18.08 -13.17
CA ALA A 14 -14.83 17.96 -14.62
C ALA A 14 -14.97 16.50 -15.08
N GLN A 15 -14.31 15.54 -14.42
CA GLN A 15 -14.47 14.10 -14.68
C GLN A 15 -15.93 13.67 -14.46
N MET A 16 -16.54 14.12 -13.37
CA MET A 16 -17.93 13.83 -13.04
C MET A 16 -18.90 14.42 -14.07
N ALA A 17 -18.72 15.69 -14.45
CA ALA A 17 -19.56 16.35 -15.45
C ALA A 17 -19.52 15.62 -16.81
N ARG A 18 -18.33 15.21 -17.27
CA ARG A 18 -18.17 14.42 -18.51
C ARG A 18 -18.89 13.08 -18.42
N PHE A 19 -18.76 12.40 -17.29
CA PHE A 19 -19.40 11.11 -17.09
C PHE A 19 -20.93 11.22 -17.03
N LYS A 20 -21.48 12.20 -16.29
CA LYS A 20 -22.93 12.49 -16.29
C LYS A 20 -23.44 12.85 -17.69
N GLY A 21 -22.66 13.62 -18.47
CA GLY A 21 -22.98 13.92 -19.86
C GLY A 21 -23.03 12.67 -20.77
N LEU A 22 -22.16 11.68 -20.53
CA LEU A 22 -22.21 10.39 -21.20
C LEU A 22 -23.49 9.62 -20.84
N LEU A 23 -23.80 9.51 -19.54
CA LEU A 23 -25.01 8.81 -19.07
C LEU A 23 -26.27 9.38 -19.71
N LYS A 24 -26.37 10.72 -19.82
CA LYS A 24 -27.48 11.38 -20.51
C LYS A 24 -27.63 10.90 -21.96
N ARG A 25 -26.52 10.82 -22.71
CA ARG A 25 -26.56 10.36 -24.12
C ARG A 25 -26.92 8.89 -24.25
N VAL A 26 -26.42 8.04 -23.35
CA VAL A 26 -26.74 6.61 -23.33
C VAL A 26 -28.23 6.39 -23.05
N ARG A 27 -28.79 7.11 -22.06
CA ARG A 27 -30.23 7.07 -21.76
C ARG A 27 -31.10 7.58 -22.90
N GLN A 28 -30.69 8.66 -23.58
CA GLN A 28 -31.38 9.17 -24.77
C GLN A 28 -31.42 8.16 -25.92
N ALA A 29 -30.45 7.25 -25.98
CA ALA A 29 -30.44 6.14 -26.93
C ALA A 29 -31.27 4.92 -26.47
N ALA A 30 -32.05 5.06 -25.38
CA ALA A 30 -32.84 3.98 -24.78
C ALA A 30 -32.02 2.73 -24.38
N ILE A 31 -30.74 2.92 -24.06
CA ILE A 31 -29.86 1.85 -23.58
C ILE A 31 -30.01 1.75 -22.06
N ASN A 32 -30.35 0.56 -21.58
CA ASN A 32 -30.47 0.27 -20.16
C ASN A 32 -29.08 0.24 -19.47
N ILE A 33 -28.95 0.89 -18.32
CA ILE A 33 -27.72 0.94 -17.53
C ILE A 33 -27.97 0.22 -16.20
N PRO A 34 -27.57 -1.05 -16.05
CA PRO A 34 -27.86 -1.79 -14.82
C PRO A 34 -27.06 -1.28 -13.62
N SER A 35 -25.87 -0.72 -13.86
CA SER A 35 -24.97 -0.30 -12.79
C SER A 35 -24.06 0.86 -13.18
N ILE A 36 -23.72 1.67 -12.18
CA ILE A 36 -22.81 2.80 -12.29
C ILE A 36 -21.76 2.72 -11.19
N SER A 37 -20.49 2.90 -11.55
CA SER A 37 -19.39 2.97 -10.58
C SER A 37 -18.32 3.97 -11.01
N THR A 38 -18.18 5.03 -10.22
CA THR A 38 -17.10 6.04 -10.38
C THR A 38 -16.14 6.06 -9.21
N ASP A 39 -16.64 5.71 -8.03
CA ASP A 39 -16.06 6.03 -6.74
C ASP A 39 -15.12 4.91 -6.28
N ASN A 40 -14.01 5.32 -5.66
CA ASN A 40 -13.02 4.45 -5.05
C ASN A 40 -13.01 4.61 -3.52
N SER A 41 -12.09 3.94 -2.82
CA SER A 41 -11.89 4.14 -1.37
C SER A 41 -11.75 5.60 -0.98
N ALA A 42 -11.01 6.39 -1.76
CA ALA A 42 -10.80 7.80 -1.45
C ALA A 42 -12.11 8.59 -1.52
N ALA A 43 -12.91 8.43 -2.58
CA ALA A 43 -14.23 9.04 -2.66
C ALA A 43 -15.15 8.58 -1.52
N LEU A 44 -15.20 7.26 -1.25
CA LEU A 44 -16.02 6.71 -0.17
C LEU A 44 -15.73 7.31 1.20
N LEU A 45 -14.47 7.63 1.48
CA LEU A 45 -14.00 7.97 2.82
C LEU A 45 -13.71 9.47 3.03
N THR A 46 -13.61 10.27 1.96
CA THR A 46 -13.32 11.71 2.04
C THR A 46 -14.50 12.59 1.66
N THR A 47 -15.34 12.17 0.72
CA THR A 47 -16.41 13.01 0.22
C THR A 47 -17.71 12.67 0.92
N ASN A 48 -18.33 13.66 1.58
CA ASN A 48 -19.74 13.57 1.98
C ASN A 48 -20.68 13.45 0.77
N LEU A 49 -20.14 13.60 -0.44
CA LEU A 49 -20.79 13.34 -1.71
C LEU A 49 -20.53 11.88 -2.10
N THR A 50 -21.55 11.05 -2.07
CA THR A 50 -21.60 9.96 -3.05
C THR A 50 -21.80 10.66 -4.39
N HIS A 51 -20.88 10.50 -5.35
CA HIS A 51 -20.96 11.29 -6.59
C HIS A 51 -22.18 10.96 -7.45
N PHE A 52 -22.84 9.85 -7.09
CA PHE A 52 -24.18 9.51 -7.47
C PHE A 52 -25.00 9.29 -6.19
N ASP A 53 -25.80 10.29 -5.83
CA ASP A 53 -26.83 10.10 -4.83
C ASP A 53 -27.82 9.06 -5.37
N SER A 54 -28.22 8.13 -4.50
CA SER A 54 -29.36 7.24 -4.71
C SER A 54 -30.59 7.98 -5.28
N VAL A 55 -30.87 9.22 -4.85
CA VAL A 55 -31.99 10.01 -5.38
C VAL A 55 -31.77 10.45 -6.83
N GLU A 56 -30.55 10.85 -7.19
CA GLU A 56 -30.20 11.19 -8.58
C GLU A 56 -30.27 9.96 -9.50
N LEU A 57 -29.90 8.78 -8.99
CA LEU A 57 -29.98 7.52 -9.74
C LEU A 57 -31.43 7.04 -9.91
N LEU A 58 -32.23 7.07 -8.84
CA LEU A 58 -33.60 6.56 -8.81
C LEU A 58 -34.62 7.48 -9.49
N SER A 59 -34.27 8.76 -9.74
CA SER A 59 -35.13 9.71 -10.47
C SER A 59 -35.11 9.53 -12.00
N GLN A 60 -34.42 8.50 -12.50
CA GLN A 60 -34.15 8.29 -13.92
C GLN A 60 -35.00 7.13 -14.46
N PRO A 61 -35.32 7.12 -15.77
CA PRO A 61 -36.23 6.14 -16.38
C PRO A 61 -35.69 4.69 -16.35
N ASP A 62 -34.39 4.52 -16.12
CA ASP A 62 -33.70 3.26 -15.84
C ASP A 62 -33.77 2.91 -14.34
N ALA A 63 -35.00 2.76 -13.82
CA ALA A 63 -35.34 2.68 -12.39
C ALA A 63 -34.57 1.63 -11.57
N ASP A 64 -33.96 0.62 -12.22
CA ASP A 64 -33.18 -0.44 -11.57
C ASP A 64 -31.66 -0.16 -11.52
N THR A 65 -31.21 1.03 -11.93
CA THR A 65 -29.78 1.38 -11.92
C THR A 65 -29.20 1.40 -10.51
N ARG A 66 -28.16 0.61 -10.26
CA ARG A 66 -27.49 0.57 -8.95
C ARG A 66 -26.13 1.27 -8.95
N GLY A 67 -25.84 2.00 -7.88
CA GLY A 67 -24.53 2.57 -7.60
C GLY A 67 -23.60 1.56 -6.92
N PHE A 68 -22.34 1.49 -7.36
CA PHE A 68 -21.29 0.67 -6.74
C PHE A 68 -20.03 1.48 -6.48
N VAL A 69 -19.36 1.16 -5.37
CA VAL A 69 -18.09 1.77 -4.97
C VAL A 69 -16.99 0.71 -4.98
N ARG A 70 -15.84 1.03 -5.58
CA ARG A 70 -14.64 0.19 -5.46
C ARG A 70 -13.90 0.53 -4.18
N THR A 71 -14.19 -0.22 -3.13
CA THR A 71 -13.57 -0.08 -1.80
C THR A 71 -12.05 -0.27 -1.81
N GLY A 72 -11.47 -1.04 -2.74
CA GLY A 72 -10.03 -1.10 -2.99
C GLY A 72 -9.18 -1.21 -1.72
N GLY A 73 -8.19 -0.32 -1.55
CA GLY A 73 -7.30 -0.30 -0.40
C GLY A 73 -7.97 -0.16 0.97
N ALA A 74 -9.21 0.33 1.03
CA ALA A 74 -9.95 0.42 2.29
C ALA A 74 -10.23 -0.96 2.90
N VAL A 75 -10.39 -2.00 2.07
CA VAL A 75 -10.60 -3.38 2.52
C VAL A 75 -9.39 -3.90 3.30
N TYR A 76 -8.19 -3.44 2.94
CA TYR A 76 -6.94 -3.84 3.61
C TYR A 76 -6.58 -2.94 4.80
N GLY A 77 -7.39 -1.92 5.08
CA GLY A 77 -7.11 -0.94 6.10
C GLY A 77 -5.90 -0.06 5.76
N GLN A 78 -5.73 0.32 4.49
CA GLN A 78 -4.61 1.11 4.01
C GLN A 78 -4.47 2.44 4.78
N ARG A 79 -3.42 2.52 5.60
CA ARG A 79 -2.94 3.72 6.30
C ARG A 79 -1.80 4.36 5.48
N PRO A 80 -1.58 5.69 5.54
CA PRO A 80 -2.07 6.64 6.54
C PRO A 80 -3.31 7.47 6.12
N ALA A 81 -3.93 7.18 4.97
CA ALA A 81 -4.97 8.05 4.41
C ALA A 81 -6.26 8.14 5.26
N PHE A 82 -6.58 7.13 6.06
CA PHE A 82 -7.86 7.03 6.78
C PHE A 82 -7.69 6.44 8.19
N SER A 83 -7.72 7.28 9.22
CA SER A 83 -7.49 6.89 10.63
C SER A 83 -8.56 5.96 11.19
N GLN A 84 -9.78 6.01 10.65
CA GLN A 84 -10.89 5.12 11.00
C GLN A 84 -10.67 3.68 10.55
N LEU A 85 -9.75 3.44 9.61
CA LEU A 85 -9.43 2.10 9.13
C LEU A 85 -8.42 1.41 10.04
N LYS A 86 -8.61 0.11 10.22
CA LYS A 86 -7.71 -0.79 10.95
C LYS A 86 -7.01 -1.69 9.93
N ALA A 87 -5.68 -1.73 9.96
CA ALA A 87 -4.92 -2.68 9.15
C ALA A 87 -5.34 -4.11 9.52
N ILE A 88 -5.63 -4.94 8.52
CA ILE A 88 -6.15 -6.29 8.73
C ILE A 88 -5.08 -7.37 8.68
N SER A 89 -3.86 -7.02 8.27
CA SER A 89 -2.77 -7.97 8.06
C SER A 89 -1.43 -7.38 8.47
N THR A 90 -0.57 -8.22 9.01
CA THR A 90 0.84 -7.92 9.30
C THR A 90 1.70 -8.94 8.57
N LEU A 91 2.69 -8.47 7.83
CA LEU A 91 3.69 -9.34 7.21
C LEU A 91 4.76 -9.70 8.26
N ILE A 92 4.94 -10.98 8.51
CA ILE A 92 5.86 -11.52 9.54
C ILE A 92 6.81 -12.50 8.86
N ALA A 93 8.09 -12.43 9.21
CA ALA A 93 9.13 -13.35 8.75
C ALA A 93 9.98 -13.83 9.93
N SER A 94 10.54 -15.04 9.82
CA SER A 94 11.41 -15.60 10.85
C SER A 94 12.87 -15.19 10.64
N VAL A 95 13.55 -14.85 11.73
CA VAL A 95 15.02 -14.79 11.76
C VAL A 95 15.55 -16.22 11.63
N ARG A 96 16.27 -16.51 10.55
CA ARG A 96 16.86 -17.83 10.29
C ARG A 96 18.28 -17.97 10.84
N HIS A 97 19.02 -16.87 10.86
CA HIS A 97 20.40 -16.86 11.27
C HIS A 97 20.78 -15.51 11.83
N VAL A 98 21.64 -15.52 12.85
CA VAL A 98 22.27 -14.33 13.42
C VAL A 98 23.76 -14.57 13.49
N ALA A 99 24.54 -13.66 12.93
CA ALA A 99 26.00 -13.71 12.93
C ALA A 99 26.59 -12.35 13.27
N VAL A 100 27.82 -12.36 13.78
CA VAL A 100 28.64 -11.16 13.89
C VAL A 100 29.37 -10.96 12.57
N LEU A 101 29.21 -9.78 11.98
CA LEU A 101 29.97 -9.32 10.84
C LEU A 101 31.06 -8.36 11.36
N LYS A 102 32.32 -8.69 11.10
CA LYS A 102 33.47 -7.90 11.56
C LYS A 102 33.62 -6.64 10.72
N LYS A 103 34.25 -5.61 11.30
CA LYS A 103 34.60 -4.39 10.56
C LYS A 103 35.32 -4.73 9.24
N GLY A 104 34.81 -4.17 8.14
CA GLY A 104 35.34 -4.37 6.78
C GLY A 104 34.78 -5.60 6.04
N GLU A 105 34.09 -6.51 6.73
CA GLU A 105 33.37 -7.60 6.09
C GLU A 105 32.07 -7.11 5.44
N SER A 106 31.56 -7.88 4.48
CA SER A 106 30.37 -7.52 3.70
C SER A 106 29.32 -8.61 3.72
N VAL A 107 28.06 -8.23 3.53
CA VAL A 107 26.93 -9.18 3.45
C VAL A 107 26.00 -8.83 2.29
N GLY A 108 25.40 -9.87 1.70
CA GLY A 108 24.45 -9.75 0.59
C GLY A 108 25.12 -9.58 -0.77
N TYR A 109 24.29 -9.52 -1.82
CA TYR A 109 24.76 -9.37 -3.21
C TYR A 109 25.52 -8.06 -3.43
N ASP A 110 26.49 -8.13 -4.36
CA ASP A 110 27.34 -7.02 -4.79
C ASP A 110 28.12 -6.33 -3.68
N ARG A 111 28.21 -6.97 -2.50
CA ARG A 111 28.81 -6.38 -1.29
C ARG A 111 28.24 -4.99 -1.00
N ALA A 112 26.94 -4.81 -1.27
CA ALA A 112 26.24 -3.52 -1.15
C ALA A 112 26.18 -3.00 0.31
N TYR A 113 26.50 -3.85 1.28
CA TYR A 113 26.75 -3.46 2.66
C TYR A 113 28.13 -3.95 3.10
N ILE A 114 28.89 -3.05 3.70
CA ILE A 114 30.18 -3.30 4.34
C ILE A 114 30.07 -2.76 5.77
N ALA A 115 30.45 -3.58 6.75
CA ALA A 115 30.36 -3.21 8.15
C ALA A 115 31.42 -2.16 8.51
N GLU A 116 31.00 -1.04 9.08
CA GLU A 116 31.91 0.01 9.56
C GLU A 116 32.54 -0.34 10.93
N ASN A 117 31.85 -1.20 11.69
CA ASN A 117 32.23 -1.71 13.00
C ASN A 117 31.78 -3.17 13.12
N ASP A 118 32.17 -3.85 14.19
CA ASP A 118 31.64 -5.18 14.51
C ASP A 118 30.14 -5.07 14.84
N VAL A 119 29.30 -5.69 14.01
CA VAL A 119 27.83 -5.61 14.12
C VAL A 119 27.20 -6.98 14.08
N ARG A 120 25.99 -7.11 14.66
CA ARG A 120 25.15 -8.28 14.47
C ARG A 120 24.27 -8.11 13.23
N ILE A 121 24.25 -9.13 12.40
CA ILE A 121 23.36 -9.24 11.24
C ILE A 121 22.36 -10.37 11.47
N ALA A 122 21.07 -10.07 11.38
CA ALA A 122 20.02 -11.07 11.24
C ALA A 122 19.71 -11.31 9.77
N THR A 123 19.56 -12.58 9.39
CA THR A 123 19.02 -12.99 8.09
C THR A 123 17.58 -13.43 8.28
N LEU A 124 16.65 -12.77 7.57
CA LEU A 124 15.22 -13.09 7.59
C LEU A 124 14.86 -13.91 6.35
N ALA A 125 14.03 -14.95 6.51
CA ALA A 125 13.49 -15.75 5.41
C ALA A 125 12.32 -15.05 4.73
N ILE A 126 12.62 -13.93 4.06
CA ILE A 126 11.71 -13.21 3.18
C ILE A 126 12.53 -12.40 2.18
N GLY A 127 12.14 -12.42 0.92
CA GLY A 127 12.78 -11.64 -0.14
C GLY A 127 11.81 -11.09 -1.17
N PHE A 128 12.34 -10.65 -2.30
CA PHE A 128 11.51 -10.02 -3.33
C PHE A 128 10.58 -10.99 -4.06
N ALA A 129 10.86 -12.29 -4.06
CA ALA A 129 9.95 -13.30 -4.59
C ALA A 129 8.68 -13.43 -3.72
N ASP A 130 8.79 -13.15 -2.42
CA ASP A 130 7.66 -13.12 -1.47
C ASP A 130 6.87 -11.79 -1.50
N GLY A 131 7.29 -10.85 -2.36
CA GLY A 131 6.68 -9.53 -2.48
C GLY A 131 7.30 -8.44 -1.61
N TYR A 132 8.42 -8.70 -0.90
CA TYR A 132 9.16 -7.63 -0.23
C TYR A 132 9.91 -6.77 -1.26
N PRO A 133 9.59 -5.48 -1.45
CA PRO A 133 10.15 -4.72 -2.56
C PRO A 133 11.68 -4.64 -2.52
N ARG A 134 12.32 -4.92 -3.66
CA ARG A 134 13.78 -4.93 -3.76
C ARG A 134 14.42 -3.57 -3.41
N ASP A 135 13.70 -2.49 -3.71
CA ASP A 135 14.10 -1.10 -3.46
C ASP A 135 14.12 -0.73 -1.96
N LEU A 136 13.58 -1.58 -1.09
CA LEU A 136 13.68 -1.41 0.37
C LEU A 136 15.01 -1.89 0.95
N GLY A 137 15.97 -2.31 0.12
CA GLY A 137 17.34 -2.55 0.56
C GLY A 137 18.07 -1.28 0.97
N LYS A 138 19.37 -1.41 1.27
CA LYS A 138 20.31 -0.28 1.47
C LYS A 138 19.81 0.78 2.48
N LYS A 139 19.26 0.32 3.60
CA LYS A 139 18.74 1.13 4.71
C LYS A 139 17.47 1.95 4.38
N VAL A 140 16.84 1.73 3.22
CA VAL A 140 15.54 2.34 2.86
C VAL A 140 14.41 1.68 3.65
N GLY A 141 14.38 0.35 3.65
CA GLY A 141 13.43 -0.46 4.40
C GLY A 141 13.83 -0.65 5.86
N LYS A 142 12.82 -0.91 6.69
CA LYS A 142 12.98 -1.23 8.10
C LYS A 142 12.08 -2.41 8.47
N VAL A 143 12.50 -3.18 9.46
CA VAL A 143 11.70 -4.24 10.08
C VAL A 143 11.61 -4.01 11.57
N SER A 144 10.56 -4.54 12.21
CA SER A 144 10.51 -4.60 13.66
C SER A 144 10.86 -6.00 14.16
N ILE A 145 11.79 -6.08 15.10
CA ILE A 145 12.18 -7.31 15.79
C ILE A 145 12.05 -7.02 17.29
N ARG A 146 11.19 -7.79 17.99
CA ARG A 146 10.90 -7.61 19.42
C ARG A 146 10.49 -6.18 19.83
N GLY A 147 9.80 -5.45 18.95
CA GLY A 147 9.33 -4.09 19.21
C GLY A 147 10.37 -3.00 18.92
N GLU A 148 11.62 -3.36 18.64
CA GLU A 148 12.65 -2.44 18.16
C GLU A 148 12.68 -2.42 16.63
N VAL A 149 13.13 -1.31 16.05
CA VAL A 149 13.13 -1.09 14.59
C VAL A 149 14.55 -1.09 14.06
N PHE A 150 14.81 -1.94 13.08
CA PHE A 150 16.14 -2.15 12.51
C PHE A 150 16.13 -1.93 10.99
N PRO A 151 17.21 -1.39 10.40
CA PRO A 151 17.31 -1.17 8.98
C PRO A 151 17.59 -2.46 8.22
N VAL A 152 16.99 -2.61 7.05
CA VAL A 152 17.40 -3.63 6.07
C VAL A 152 18.69 -3.18 5.41
N VAL A 153 19.73 -4.00 5.44
CA VAL A 153 21.05 -3.68 4.90
C VAL A 153 21.38 -4.52 3.66
N GLY A 154 22.20 -3.95 2.78
CA GLY A 154 22.56 -4.59 1.51
C GLY A 154 21.39 -4.64 0.54
N ASN A 155 21.51 -5.47 -0.50
CA ASN A 155 20.42 -5.73 -1.44
C ASN A 155 19.44 -6.74 -0.85
N VAL A 156 18.14 -6.55 -1.07
CA VAL A 156 17.13 -7.59 -0.83
C VAL A 156 17.36 -8.71 -1.85
N CYS A 157 17.49 -9.94 -1.38
CA CYS A 157 17.66 -11.14 -2.21
C CYS A 157 16.30 -11.74 -2.61
N MET A 158 16.32 -12.81 -3.41
CA MET A 158 15.10 -13.47 -3.88
C MET A 158 14.24 -13.98 -2.72
N ASP A 159 14.87 -14.68 -1.77
CA ASP A 159 14.18 -15.41 -0.69
C ASP A 159 14.60 -14.96 0.73
N MET A 160 15.49 -13.96 0.82
CA MET A 160 16.01 -13.50 2.11
C MET A 160 16.44 -12.03 2.10
N LEU A 161 16.53 -11.43 3.28
CA LEU A 161 17.09 -10.10 3.49
C LEU A 161 17.90 -10.05 4.79
N MET A 162 18.78 -9.06 4.90
CA MET A 162 19.67 -8.87 6.03
C MET A 162 19.31 -7.61 6.80
N VAL A 163 19.44 -7.67 8.12
CA VAL A 163 19.06 -6.59 9.04
C VAL A 163 20.20 -6.38 10.02
N GLU A 164 20.66 -5.13 10.16
CA GLU A 164 21.70 -4.77 11.14
C GLU A 164 21.06 -4.51 12.51
N LEU A 165 21.44 -5.30 13.51
CA LEU A 165 20.91 -5.24 14.88
C LEU A 165 21.72 -4.31 15.80
N GLY A 166 22.74 -3.64 15.25
CA GLY A 166 23.68 -2.80 16.00
C GLY A 166 24.92 -3.54 16.47
N SER A 167 25.59 -2.99 17.49
CA SER A 167 26.91 -3.44 17.97
C SER A 167 26.93 -4.93 18.35
N ALA A 168 28.02 -5.62 18.00
CA ALA A 168 28.30 -6.99 18.40
C ALA A 168 28.47 -7.16 19.94
N ASP A 169 28.71 -6.09 20.68
CA ASP A 169 28.85 -6.15 22.14
C ASP A 169 27.50 -6.19 22.86
N ASP A 170 26.42 -5.79 22.18
CA ASP A 170 25.09 -5.65 22.77
C ASP A 170 24.32 -6.98 22.76
N LYS A 171 24.63 -7.86 23.73
CA LYS A 171 24.15 -9.25 23.77
C LYS A 171 22.64 -9.39 24.02
N GLU A 172 21.96 -8.36 24.51
CA GLU A 172 20.53 -8.41 24.87
C GLU A 172 19.59 -8.11 23.69
N ARG A 173 20.12 -7.59 22.58
CA ARG A 173 19.32 -7.15 21.42
C ARG A 173 18.75 -8.25 20.51
N VAL A 174 18.91 -9.54 20.85
CA VAL A 174 18.49 -10.67 20.00
C VAL A 174 17.49 -11.59 20.66
#